data_AF-A0A350DF32-F1
#
_entry.id   AF-A0A350DF32-F1
#
_cell.length_a   1.000
_cell.length_b   1.000
_cell.length_c   1.000
_cell.angle_alpha   90.00
_cell.angle_beta   90.00
_cell.angle_gamma   90.00
#
_symmetry.space_group_name_H-M   'P 1'
#
loop_
_entity.id
_entity.type
_entity.pdbx_description
1 polymer ?
#
loop_
_entity_poly.entity_id
_entity_poly.type
_entity_poly.pdbx_seq_one_letter_code
_entity_poly.pdbx_strand_id
1 'polypeptide(L)'
;DVSVLGVISQPCEISFHHPVTGRRYTYTPDYLVYYRLGNRHYKDYPKPLLVEVKPREKWQAHWREWSPKWKAAIRHANNEGWAFRIHDESRIRDKT
;
A
#
# COMPACT_ATOMS: atom_id res chain seq x y z
N ASP A 1 5.38 -20.88 1.94
CA ASP A 1 4.76 -19.72 1.26
C ASP A 1 3.63 -19.08 2.05
N VAL A 2 3.43 -17.77 1.86
CA VAL A 2 2.24 -17.06 2.34
C VAL A 2 1.18 -17.10 1.23
N SER A 3 0.01 -17.69 1.50
CA SER A 3 -1.08 -17.76 0.53
C SER A 3 -2.08 -16.63 0.75
N VAL A 4 -2.58 -16.04 -0.34
CA VAL A 4 -3.57 -14.95 -0.30
C VAL A 4 -4.94 -15.49 0.08
N LEU A 5 -5.57 -14.90 1.10
CA LEU A 5 -6.94 -15.18 1.51
C LEU A 5 -7.93 -14.38 0.67
N GLY A 6 -7.67 -13.10 0.44
CA GLY A 6 -8.54 -12.21 -0.31
C GLY A 6 -7.85 -10.89 -0.68
N VAL A 7 -8.43 -10.21 -1.65
CA VAL A 7 -7.97 -8.91 -2.15
C VAL A 7 -9.18 -7.99 -2.25
N ILE A 8 -9.07 -6.79 -1.69
CA ILE A 8 -10.09 -5.74 -1.78
C ILE A 8 -9.52 -4.61 -2.63
N SER A 9 -10.20 -4.24 -3.71
CA SER A 9 -9.84 -3.07 -4.51
C SER A 9 -10.34 -1.79 -3.87
N GLN A 10 -9.53 -0.72 -3.91
CA GLN A 10 -9.91 0.61 -3.42
C GLN A 10 -10.51 0.59 -2.01
N PRO A 11 -9.77 0.05 -1.03
CA PRO A 11 -10.32 -0.41 0.24
C PRO A 11 -10.74 0.73 1.18
N CYS A 12 -10.15 1.92 1.01
CA CYS A 12 -10.39 3.05 1.90
C CYS A 12 -9.96 4.38 1.25
N GLU A 13 -10.43 5.48 1.83
CA GLU A 13 -9.99 6.83 1.52
C GLU A 13 -9.07 7.37 2.61
N ILE A 14 -7.91 7.89 2.21
CA ILE A 14 -6.89 8.43 3.11
C ILE A 14 -6.72 9.92 2.82
N SER A 15 -7.06 10.76 3.80
CA SER A 15 -6.83 12.20 3.72
C SER A 15 -5.37 12.56 4.03
N PHE A 16 -4.80 13.50 3.28
CA PHE A 16 -3.50 14.10 3.56
C PHE A 16 -3.47 15.58 3.18
N HIS A 17 -2.50 16.31 3.68
CA HIS A 17 -2.31 17.73 3.36
C HIS A 17 -1.05 17.91 2.51
N HIS A 18 -1.12 18.80 1.54
CA HIS A 18 0.05 19.22 0.79
C HIS A 18 0.97 20.06 1.70
N PRO A 19 2.26 19.75 1.79
CA PRO A 19 3.15 20.29 2.82
C PRO A 19 3.40 21.79 2.69
N VAL A 20 3.33 22.34 1.47
CA VAL A 20 3.54 23.79 1.23
C VAL A 20 2.22 24.57 1.29
N THR A 21 1.25 24.20 0.45
CA THR A 21 -0.01 24.94 0.33
C THR A 21 -1.03 24.65 1.44
N GLY A 22 -0.83 23.60 2.26
CA GLY A 22 -1.79 23.17 3.28
C GLY A 22 -3.09 22.58 2.74
N ARG A 23 -3.27 22.54 1.41
CA ARG A 23 -4.50 22.02 0.78
C ARG A 23 -4.70 20.55 1.14
N ARG A 24 -5.93 20.19 1.51
CA ARG A 24 -6.34 18.82 1.78
C ARG A 24 -6.60 18.07 0.48
N TYR A 25 -6.13 16.84 0.42
CA TYR A 25 -6.33 15.87 -0.65
C TYR A 25 -6.83 14.55 -0.07
N THR A 26 -7.54 13.80 -0.91
CA THR A 26 -7.96 12.42 -0.63
C THR A 26 -7.26 11.49 -1.60
N TYR A 27 -6.81 10.35 -1.11
CA TYR A 27 -6.14 9.32 -1.86
C TYR A 27 -6.75 7.96 -1.53
N THR A 28 -7.05 7.18 -2.57
CA THR A 28 -7.60 5.83 -2.47
C THR A 28 -6.53 4.85 -2.94
N PRO A 29 -5.96 4.00 -2.06
CA PRO A 29 -5.00 2.97 -2.45
C PRO A 29 -5.62 1.95 -3.41
N ASP A 30 -4.83 1.34 -4.27
CA ASP A 30 -5.37 0.39 -5.25
C ASP A 30 -5.91 -0.90 -4.62
N TYR A 31 -5.21 -1.49 -3.64
CA TYR A 31 -5.62 -2.77 -3.03
C TYR A 31 -5.29 -2.92 -1.54
N LEU A 32 -6.03 -3.78 -0.86
CA LEU A 32 -5.68 -4.39 0.44
C LEU A 32 -5.68 -5.91 0.31
N VAL A 33 -4.56 -6.54 0.65
CA VAL A 33 -4.36 -7.99 0.54
C VAL A 33 -4.39 -8.62 1.93
N TYR A 34 -5.27 -9.57 2.13
CA TYR A 34 -5.29 -10.44 3.31
C TYR A 34 -4.64 -11.77 2.99
N TYR A 35 -3.93 -12.32 3.97
CA TYR A 35 -3.22 -13.58 3.87
C TYR A 35 -3.86 -14.65 4.75
N ARG A 36 -3.74 -15.91 4.35
CA ARG A 36 -4.12 -17.03 5.22
C ARG A 36 -3.10 -17.12 6.36
N LEU A 37 -3.62 -17.24 7.58
CA LEU A 37 -2.80 -17.32 8.79
C LEU A 37 -2.13 -18.70 8.92
N GLY A 38 -2.85 -19.78 8.60
CA GLY A 38 -2.38 -21.17 8.77
C GLY A 38 -2.11 -21.50 10.24
N ASN A 39 -1.20 -22.44 10.50
CA ASN A 39 -0.76 -22.80 11.86
C ASN A 39 0.43 -21.96 12.36
N ARG A 40 0.59 -20.74 11.85
CA ARG A 40 1.70 -19.87 12.27
C ARG A 40 1.52 -19.47 13.73
N HIS A 41 2.62 -19.18 14.41
CA HIS A 41 2.54 -18.53 15.70
C HIS A 41 2.01 -17.09 15.50
N TYR A 42 1.26 -16.56 16.47
CA TYR A 42 0.61 -15.25 16.33
C TYR A 42 1.59 -14.10 16.02
N LYS A 43 2.84 -14.21 16.52
CA LYS A 43 3.92 -13.24 16.25
C LYS A 43 4.36 -13.24 14.78
N ASP A 44 4.11 -14.33 14.06
CA ASP A 44 4.50 -14.54 12.66
C ASP A 44 3.32 -14.39 11.71
N TYR A 45 2.20 -13.86 12.19
CA TYR A 45 1.04 -13.60 11.34
C TYR A 45 1.39 -12.52 10.31
N PRO A 46 1.26 -12.82 9.01
CA PRO A 46 1.51 -11.84 7.98
C PRO A 46 0.50 -10.70 8.11
N LYS A 47 1.00 -9.48 8.32
CA LYS A 47 0.16 -8.28 8.33
C LYS A 47 -0.57 -8.16 6.99
N PRO A 48 -1.86 -7.78 6.96
CA PRO A 48 -2.51 -7.37 5.73
C PRO A 48 -1.68 -6.30 5.03
N LEU A 49 -1.66 -6.32 3.70
CA LEU A 49 -0.82 -5.45 2.89
C LEU A 49 -1.67 -4.45 2.11
N LEU A 50 -1.58 -3.19 2.48
CA LEU A 50 -2.09 -2.07 1.69
C LEU A 50 -1.11 -1.80 0.54
N VAL A 51 -1.63 -1.83 -0.68
CA VAL A 51 -0.85 -1.76 -1.91
C VAL A 51 -1.28 -0.57 -2.74
N GLU A 52 -0.28 0.14 -3.24
CA GLU A 52 -0.44 1.03 -4.38
C GLU A 52 0.31 0.45 -5.59
N VAL A 53 -0.30 0.45 -6.77
CA VAL A 53 0.37 0.14 -8.03
C VAL A 53 0.75 1.45 -8.72
N LYS A 54 2.05 1.64 -8.97
CA LYS A 54 2.55 2.82 -9.71
C LYS A 54 3.70 2.45 -10.63
N PRO A 55 3.68 2.93 -11.90
CA PRO A 55 4.79 2.74 -12.80
C PRO A 55 6.11 3.27 -12.24
N ARG A 56 7.19 2.51 -12.40
CA ARG A 56 8.48 2.86 -11.78
C ARG A 56 9.00 4.20 -12.25
N GLU A 57 8.89 4.48 -13.55
CA GLU A 57 9.34 5.73 -14.15
C GLU A 57 8.59 6.94 -13.57
N LYS A 58 7.25 6.84 -13.45
CA LYS A 58 6.44 7.90 -12.85
C LYS A 58 6.75 8.07 -11.36
N TRP A 59 6.92 6.97 -10.65
CA TRP A 59 7.34 6.99 -9.26
C TRP A 59 8.64 7.77 -9.08
N GLN A 60 9.66 7.47 -9.89
CA GLN A 60 10.96 8.12 -9.81
C GLN A 60 10.90 9.59 -10.21
N ALA A 61 10.12 9.95 -11.23
CA ALA A 61 9.97 11.35 -11.65
C ALA A 61 9.29 12.23 -10.57
N HIS A 62 8.31 11.68 -9.85
CA HIS A 62 7.44 12.45 -8.94
C HIS A 62 7.65 12.14 -7.45
N TRP A 63 8.68 11.37 -7.06
CA TRP A 63 8.79 10.82 -5.70
C TRP A 63 8.72 11.88 -4.58
N ARG A 64 9.29 13.08 -4.81
CA ARG A 64 9.25 14.19 -3.84
C ARG A 64 7.84 14.74 -3.68
N GLU A 65 7.18 15.01 -4.80
CA GLU A 65 5.82 15.53 -4.86
C GLU A 65 4.84 14.56 -4.19
N TRP A 66 5.00 13.26 -4.42
CA TRP A 66 4.09 12.25 -3.89
C TRP A 66 4.43 11.80 -2.46
N SER A 67 5.63 12.12 -1.94
CA SER A 67 6.05 11.74 -0.57
C SER A 67 5.00 11.98 0.53
N PRO A 68 4.28 13.13 0.56
CA PRO A 68 3.24 13.37 1.57
C PRO A 68 2.11 12.34 1.54
N LYS A 69 1.68 11.94 0.33
CA LYS A 69 0.66 10.91 0.13
C LYS A 69 1.10 9.56 0.71
N TRP A 70 2.34 9.17 0.49
CA TRP A 70 2.87 7.88 0.98
C TRP A 70 3.10 7.87 2.49
N LYS A 71 3.54 9.01 3.06
CA LYS A 71 3.61 9.15 4.52
C LYS A 71 2.24 8.98 5.16
N ALA A 72 1.19 9.53 4.54
CA ALA A 72 -0.18 9.32 5.01
C ALA A 72 -0.62 7.86 4.88
N ALA A 73 -0.31 7.20 3.76
CA ALA A 73 -0.61 5.78 3.55
C ALA A 73 0.09 4.87 4.58
N ILE A 74 1.38 5.11 4.84
CA ILE A 74 2.16 4.37 5.85
C ILE A 74 1.56 4.58 7.25
N ARG A 75 1.22 5.82 7.61
CA ARG A 75 0.61 6.12 8.91
C ARG A 75 -0.73 5.41 9.06
N HIS A 76 -1.58 5.48 8.04
CA HIS A 76 -2.87 4.80 8.04
C HIS A 76 -2.71 3.28 8.17
N ALA A 77 -1.86 2.67 7.35
CA ALA A 77 -1.59 1.23 7.42
C ALA A 77 -1.07 0.81 8.81
N ASN A 78 -0.13 1.56 9.39
CA ASN A 78 0.39 1.25 10.73
C ASN A 78 -0.69 1.31 11.81
N ASN A 79 -1.59 2.30 11.75
CA ASN A 79 -2.69 2.42 12.71
C ASN A 79 -3.65 1.23 12.65
N GLU A 80 -3.89 0.70 11.45
CA GLU A 80 -4.74 -0.48 11.22
C GLU A 80 -4.02 -1.83 11.45
N GLY A 81 -2.73 -1.79 11.83
CA GLY A 81 -1.92 -3.00 11.97
C GLY A 81 -1.49 -3.64 10.63
N TRP A 82 -1.63 -2.91 9.53
CA TRP A 82 -1.25 -3.33 8.18
C TRP A 82 0.19 -2.95 7.85
N ALA A 83 0.71 -3.51 6.75
CA ALA A 83 1.90 -3.02 6.07
C ALA A 83 1.49 -2.19 4.84
N PHE A 84 2.37 -1.29 4.37
CA PHE A 84 2.17 -0.55 3.13
C PHE A 84 3.32 -0.82 2.14
N ARG A 85 3.00 -1.07 0.87
CA ARG A 85 3.99 -1.19 -0.21
C ARG A 85 3.48 -0.56 -1.50
N ILE A 86 4.45 -0.12 -2.31
CA ILE A 86 4.22 0.31 -3.69
C ILE A 86 4.77 -0.79 -4.59
N HIS A 87 3.97 -1.20 -5.57
CA HIS A 87 4.32 -2.19 -6.57
C HIS A 87 4.39 -1.53 -7.95
N ASP A 88 5.39 -1.93 -8.72
CA ASP A 88 5.61 -1.51 -10.11
C ASP A 88 5.60 -2.75 -11.03
N GLU A 89 5.67 -2.50 -12.32
CA GLU A 89 5.70 -3.49 -13.39
C GLU A 89 6.87 -4.48 -13.29
N SER A 90 7.96 -4.14 -12.59
CA SER A 90 9.13 -5.02 -12.44
C SER A 90 8.84 -6.29 -11.62
N ARG A 91 7.66 -6.35 -10.98
CA ARG A 91 7.22 -7.49 -10.17
C ARG A 91 6.18 -8.37 -10.85
N ILE A 92 5.73 -8.00 -12.05
CA ILE A 92 4.89 -8.88 -12.86
C ILE A 92 5.81 -9.98 -13.39
N ARG A 93 5.78 -11.15 -12.73
CA ARG A 93 6.37 -12.36 -13.30
C ARG A 93 5.42 -12.86 -14.38
N ASP A 94 5.75 -12.61 -15.64
CA ASP A 94 5.19 -13.39 -16.73
C ASP A 94 5.58 -14.84 -16.48
N LYS A 95 4.62 -15.65 -16.02
CA LYS A 95 4.74 -17.10 -16.05
C LYS A 95 4.49 -17.50 -17.51
N THR A 96 5.57 -17.54 -18.30
CA THR A 96 5.59 -18.34 -19.53
C THR A 96 5.86 -19.78 -19.16
#